data_AF-A0AAV4BZJ2-F1
#
_entry.id   AF-A0AAV4BZJ2-F1
#
_cell.length_a   1.000
_cell.length_b   1.000
_cell.length_c   1.000
_cell.angle_alpha   90.00
_cell.angle_beta   90.00
_cell.angle_gamma   90.00
#
_symmetry.space_group_name_H-M   'P 1'
#
loop_
_entity.id
_entity.type
_entity.pdbx_description
1 polymer ?
#
loop_
_entity_poly.entity_id
_entity_poly.type
_entity_poly.pdbx_seq_one_letter_code
_entity_poly.pdbx_strand_id
1 'polypeptide(L)'
;MYCLKAKLKLSLKPMVEKYKYGKARLMTMLEDSEDPAMRSIHSQLRTGRKWKIDKADNQAKEGLKMKEVMVSLRLEGKDWNQGE
;
A
#
# COMPACT_ATOMS: atom_id res chain seq x y z
N MET A 1 -9.09 20.36 -38.57
CA MET A 1 -7.68 20.62 -38.20
C MET A 1 -7.39 19.97 -36.86
N TYR A 2 -6.59 18.90 -36.83
CA TYR A 2 -6.14 18.28 -35.58
C TYR A 2 -4.90 19.02 -35.07
N CYS A 3 -4.95 19.49 -33.83
CA CYS A 3 -3.93 20.36 -33.25
C CYS A 3 -2.66 19.55 -32.93
N LEU A 4 -1.65 19.57 -33.83
CA LEU A 4 -0.37 18.85 -33.69
C LEU A 4 0.55 19.42 -32.58
N LYS A 5 0.11 20.45 -31.83
CA LYS A 5 0.94 21.21 -30.87
C LYS A 5 0.34 21.36 -29.47
N ALA A 6 -0.74 20.66 -29.16
CA ALA A 6 -1.26 20.63 -27.79
C ALA A 6 -0.34 19.76 -26.91
N LYS A 7 0.77 20.33 -26.41
CA LYS A 7 1.59 19.67 -25.38
C LYS A 7 0.79 19.62 -24.08
N LEU A 8 0.10 18.51 -23.85
CA LEU A 8 -0.57 18.22 -22.59
C LEU A 8 0.49 18.23 -21.47
N LYS A 9 0.41 19.20 -20.56
CA LYS A 9 1.20 19.21 -19.32
C LYS A 9 0.60 18.17 -18.37
N LEU A 10 0.88 16.90 -18.61
CA LEU A 10 0.47 15.83 -17.71
C LEU A 10 1.32 15.92 -16.44
N SER A 11 0.65 16.05 -15.30
CA SER A 11 1.32 15.97 -14.01
C SER A 11 1.90 14.57 -13.84
N LEU A 12 3.19 14.47 -13.55
CA LEU A 12 3.85 13.18 -13.31
C LEU A 12 3.46 12.57 -11.95
N LYS A 13 2.96 13.39 -11.02
CA LYS A 13 2.55 12.95 -9.67
C LYS A 13 1.52 11.80 -9.71
N PRO A 14 0.35 11.94 -10.36
CA PRO A 14 -0.65 10.86 -10.42
C PRO A 14 -0.13 9.60 -11.11
N MET A 15 0.78 9.73 -12.08
CA MET A 15 1.37 8.56 -12.75
C MET A 15 2.26 7.77 -11.79
N VAL A 16 3.09 8.47 -11.01
CA VAL A 16 3.96 7.85 -10.01
C VAL A 16 3.15 7.20 -8.90
N GLU A 17 2.07 7.82 -8.43
CA GLU A 17 1.19 7.22 -7.42
C GLU A 17 0.49 5.96 -7.93
N LYS A 18 -0.01 5.97 -9.17
CA LYS A 18 -0.56 4.75 -9.79
C LYS A 18 0.47 3.63 -9.92
N TYR A 19 1.71 3.98 -10.27
CA TYR A 19 2.81 3.01 -10.33
C TYR A 19 3.07 2.38 -8.95
N LYS A 20 3.19 3.20 -7.90
CA LYS A 20 3.40 2.73 -6.53
C LYS A 20 2.26 1.82 -6.07
N TYR A 21 1.01 2.24 -6.30
CA TYR A 21 -0.17 1.47 -5.94
C TYR A 21 -0.19 0.10 -6.62
N GLY A 22 0.03 0.06 -7.94
CA GLY A 22 0.06 -1.21 -8.68
C GLY A 22 1.17 -2.14 -8.20
N LYS A 23 2.32 -1.57 -7.84
CA LYS A 23 3.46 -2.30 -7.28
C LYS A 23 3.19 -2.86 -5.88
N ALA A 24 2.61 -2.07 -4.99
CA ALA A 24 2.21 -2.52 -3.65
C ALA A 24 1.15 -3.63 -3.73
N ARG A 25 0.13 -3.44 -4.57
CA ARG A 25 -0.90 -4.47 -4.80
C ARG A 25 -0.31 -5.79 -5.29
N LEU A 26 0.61 -5.73 -6.26
CA LEU A 26 1.28 -6.93 -6.78
C LEU A 26 2.11 -7.63 -5.70
N MET A 27 2.80 -6.86 -4.84
CA MET A 27 3.55 -7.43 -3.73
C MET A 27 2.63 -8.24 -2.81
N THR A 28 1.52 -7.66 -2.34
CA THR A 28 0.56 -8.35 -1.48
C THR A 28 0.00 -9.61 -2.15
N MET A 29 -0.33 -9.54 -3.44
CA MET A 29 -0.82 -10.71 -4.20
C MET A 29 0.21 -11.85 -4.30
N LEU A 30 1.50 -11.52 -4.42
CA LEU A 30 2.56 -12.52 -4.46
C LEU A 30 2.85 -13.10 -3.06
N GLU A 31 2.74 -12.28 -2.01
CA GLU A 31 2.86 -12.71 -0.62
C GLU A 31 1.76 -13.73 -0.25
N ASP A 32 0.52 -13.42 -0.62
CA ASP A 32 -0.67 -14.25 -0.34
C ASP A 32 -0.85 -15.44 -1.30
N SER A 33 0.03 -15.61 -2.29
CA SER A 33 -0.07 -16.71 -3.26
C SER A 33 0.16 -18.07 -2.59
N GLU A 34 -0.66 -19.06 -2.91
CA GLU A 34 -0.51 -20.45 -2.44
C GLU A 34 0.69 -21.16 -3.10
N ASP A 35 1.07 -20.75 -4.30
CA ASP A 35 2.19 -21.32 -5.04
C ASP A 35 3.54 -20.82 -4.48
N PRO A 36 4.41 -21.72 -3.96
CA PRO A 36 5.74 -21.35 -3.46
C PRO A 36 6.62 -20.67 -4.51
N ALA A 37 6.48 -21.03 -5.79
CA ALA A 37 7.24 -20.41 -6.87
C ALA A 37 6.84 -18.93 -7.01
N MET A 38 5.54 -18.63 -7.00
CA MET A 38 5.03 -17.25 -7.04
C MET A 38 5.42 -16.46 -5.79
N ARG A 39 5.39 -17.10 -4.62
CA ARG A 39 5.84 -16.46 -3.38
C ARG A 39 7.34 -16.14 -3.38
N SER A 40 8.17 -16.94 -4.03
CA SER A 40 9.61 -16.65 -4.14
C SER A 40 9.91 -15.37 -4.95
N ILE A 41 9.08 -15.09 -5.97
CA ILE A 41 9.20 -13.92 -6.86
C ILE A 41 8.95 -12.61 -6.09
N HIS A 42 8.16 -12.66 -5.01
CA HIS A 42 7.94 -11.53 -4.11
C HIS A 42 9.25 -10.82 -3.71
N SER A 43 10.28 -11.60 -3.35
CA SER A 43 11.59 -11.09 -2.92
C SER A 43 12.40 -10.38 -4.02
N GLN A 44 12.04 -10.61 -5.30
CA GLN A 44 12.76 -10.10 -6.47
C GLN A 44 12.07 -8.90 -7.11
N LEU A 45 10.97 -8.41 -6.54
CA LEU A 45 10.18 -7.35 -7.15
C LEU A 45 10.99 -6.05 -7.25
N ARG A 46 11.45 -5.71 -8.46
CA ARG A 46 12.24 -4.49 -8.67
C ARG A 46 11.42 -3.23 -8.37
N THR A 47 11.99 -2.41 -7.51
CA THR A 47 11.52 -1.06 -7.17
C THR A 47 12.54 -0.01 -7.62
N GLY A 48 12.10 1.25 -7.69
CA GLY A 48 13.00 2.35 -8.05
C GLY A 48 14.05 2.64 -6.97
N ARG A 49 15.10 3.39 -7.32
CA ARG A 49 16.16 3.79 -6.37
C ARG A 49 15.65 4.62 -5.20
N LYS A 50 14.67 5.50 -5.45
CA LYS A 50 14.13 6.44 -4.44
C LYS A 50 12.98 5.88 -3.60
N TRP A 51 12.35 4.79 -4.05
CA TRP A 51 11.18 4.23 -3.38
C TRP A 51 11.28 2.71 -3.36
N LYS A 52 11.29 2.15 -2.15
CA LYS A 52 11.32 0.71 -1.90
C LYS A 52 9.96 0.27 -1.35
N ILE A 53 9.40 -0.78 -1.96
CA ILE A 53 8.10 -1.34 -1.61
C ILE A 53 8.13 -1.88 -0.18
N ASP A 54 9.15 -2.67 0.17
CA ASP A 54 9.25 -3.31 1.50
C ASP A 54 9.15 -2.30 2.64
N LYS A 55 9.78 -1.14 2.49
CA LYS A 55 9.70 -0.05 3.48
C LYS A 55 8.29 0.53 3.58
N ALA A 56 7.64 0.74 2.45
CA ALA A 56 6.29 1.30 2.39
C ALA A 56 5.25 0.32 2.92
N ASP A 57 5.39 -0.96 2.61
CA ASP A 57 4.52 -2.02 3.07
C ASP A 57 4.66 -2.27 4.57
N ASN A 58 5.90 -2.33 5.10
CA ASN A 58 6.12 -2.44 6.54
C ASN A 58 5.50 -1.27 7.29
N GLN A 59 5.68 -0.04 6.81
CA GLN A 59 5.06 1.15 7.42
C GLN A 59 3.53 1.08 7.38
N ALA A 60 2.94 0.55 6.30
CA ALA A 60 1.50 0.35 6.20
C ALA A 60 1.00 -0.73 7.18
N LYS A 61 1.72 -1.85 7.28
CA LYS A 61 1.43 -2.94 8.22
C LYS A 61 1.54 -2.47 9.68
N GLU A 62 2.56 -1.68 10.02
CA GLU A 62 2.71 -1.06 11.35
C GLU A 62 1.56 -0.09 11.66
N GLY A 63 1.19 0.75 10.69
CA GLY A 63 0.04 1.64 10.81
C GLY A 63 -1.27 0.89 11.03
N LEU A 64 -1.47 -0.24 10.35
CA LEU A 64 -2.64 -1.10 10.51
C LEU A 64 -2.69 -1.71 11.91
N LYS A 65 -1.57 -2.27 12.40
CA LYS A 65 -1.46 -2.80 13.77
C LYS A 65 -1.78 -1.75 14.82
N MET A 66 -1.22 -0.54 14.67
CA MET A 66 -1.49 0.55 15.61
C MET A 66 -2.97 0.96 15.60
N LYS A 67 -3.60 0.97 14.41
CA LYS A 67 -5.03 1.24 14.28
C LYS A 67 -5.88 0.17 14.97
N GLU A 68 -5.52 -1.10 14.82
CA GLU A 68 -6.21 -2.21 15.48
C GLU A 68 -6.15 -2.08 17.01
N VAL A 69 -4.96 -1.83 17.57
CA VAL A 69 -4.78 -1.58 19.01
C VAL A 69 -5.63 -0.41 19.50
N MET A 70 -5.65 0.71 18.76
CA MET A 70 -6.48 1.87 19.11
C MET A 70 -7.98 1.56 19.09
N VAL A 71 -8.43 0.70 18.17
CA VAL A 71 -9.83 0.29 18.10
C VAL A 71 -10.17 -0.60 19.29
N SER A 72 -9.34 -1.58 19.62
CA SER A 72 -9.56 -2.48 20.77
C SER A 72 -9.66 -1.70 22.08
N LEU A 73 -8.73 -0.78 22.35
CA LEU A 73 -8.76 0.08 23.54
C LEU A 73 -10.02 0.95 23.61
N ARG A 74 -10.52 1.42 22.46
CA ARG A 74 -11.75 2.21 22.39
C ARG A 74 -13.00 1.38 22.66
N LEU A 75 -12.99 0.09 22.31
CA LEU A 75 -14.11 -0.81 22.59
C LEU A 75 -14.12 -1.18 24.07
N GLU A 76 -12.97 -1.57 24.64
CA GLU A 76 -12.84 -1.85 26.07
C GLU A 76 -13.28 -0.67 26.93
N GLY A 77 -12.88 0.56 26.57
CA GLY A 77 -13.29 1.78 27.28
C GLY A 77 -14.79 2.08 27.21
N LYS A 78 -15.55 1.51 26.27
CA LYS A 78 -17.01 1.66 26.21
C LYS A 78 -17.74 0.68 27.13
N ASP A 79 -17.18 -0.52 27.32
CA ASP A 79 -17.76 -1.53 28.21
C ASP A 79 -17.77 -1.05 29.68
N TRP A 80 -16.80 -0.23 30.08
CA TRP A 80 -16.76 0.41 31.41
C TRP A 80 -17.80 1.52 31.63
N ASN A 81 -18.35 2.10 30.55
CA ASN A 81 -19.27 3.24 30.61
C ASN A 81 -20.76 2.85 30.42
N GLN A 82 -21.07 1.55 30.35
CA GLN A 82 -22.44 1.03 30.19
C GLN A 82 -23.00 0.40 31.48
N GLY A 83 -22.31 0.56 32.62
CA GLY A 83 -22.70 0.04 33.93
C GLY A 83 -23.28 1.07 34.90
N GLU A 84 -23.66 2.27 34.45
CA GLU A 84 -24.35 3.29 35.26
C GLU A 84 -25.81 3.50 34.80
#